data_AF-A0A8T4FSA1-F1
#
_entry.id   AF-A0A8T4FSA1-F1
#
_cell.length_a   1.000
_cell.length_b   1.000
_cell.length_c   1.000
_cell.angle_alpha   90.00
_cell.angle_beta   90.00
_cell.angle_gamma   90.00
#
_symmetry.space_group_name_H-M   'P 1'
#
loop_
_entity.id
_entity.type
_entity.pdbx_description
1 polymer ?
#
loop_
_entity_poly.entity_id
_entity_poly.type
_entity_poly.pdbx_seq_one_letter_code
_entity_poly.pdbx_strand_id
1 'polypeptide(L)'
;MKTLNAVVWYTGYAVSMIMTGAIFLYFWDYEDLYVQIPVVIGAFGTFVLICLKDSGKSDLGMPEVTDYPVPFTGLSKMVGYQIVKLGKAGLVMLGACIVGIEHGVVVAVIIGLITIPIGLFMLMMAVCIVPFSLISDGLFLLSAFVAKSVDMSQYESNTRRFICPECGKLSPRPTYDAAGKLIKGLSPSEKGIFHVEMEHSKVPCFGSKGKRKDVPQYCPDCGASVYTREGKPWVLTMAGAPGSGKTSFIMSASGRAISTSCRGKATSVKFYYSRDDALLSGYRAGTCRPTPEDFASPRILRIESSRPTQRLIYMSDVSGNYFLPTGSEMDLQPQYAYNDAIVFTLDPTRPSPEGTAYDAYVGFLEKYRQFNKMDASRKIAIPLAVVITRADKAGPFSGVSEDDLPGKLSENGYFKLVNSIEKDFSLARYFSCDVSKETGSTDAVLKFLCERSGFDGKEFF
;
A
#
# COMPACT_ATOMS: atom_id res chain seq x y z
N MET A 1 14.31 -13.79 2.28
CA MET A 1 13.78 -15.09 2.77
C MET A 1 13.73 -16.20 1.69
N LYS A 2 13.05 -16.04 0.54
CA LYS A 2 13.03 -17.10 -0.52
C LYS A 2 14.40 -17.42 -1.12
N THR A 3 15.24 -16.41 -1.31
CA THR A 3 16.63 -16.55 -1.77
C THR A 3 17.54 -17.18 -0.72
N LEU A 4 17.37 -16.83 0.56
CA LEU A 4 18.10 -17.44 1.66
C LEU A 4 17.75 -18.94 1.81
N ASN A 5 16.47 -19.29 1.70
CA ASN A 5 16.04 -20.69 1.72
C ASN A 5 16.58 -21.47 0.53
N ALA A 6 16.64 -20.86 -0.66
CA ALA A 6 17.23 -21.50 -1.83
C ALA A 6 18.73 -21.73 -1.64
N VAL A 7 19.48 -20.71 -1.18
CA VAL A 7 20.93 -20.85 -0.95
C VAL A 7 21.22 -21.89 0.13
N VAL A 8 20.50 -21.88 1.25
CA VAL A 8 20.66 -22.87 2.34
C VAL A 8 20.28 -24.28 1.87
N TRP A 9 19.23 -24.44 1.07
CA TRP A 9 18.88 -25.73 0.46
C TRP A 9 19.97 -26.21 -0.51
N TYR A 10 20.45 -25.36 -1.41
CA TYR A 10 21.48 -25.74 -2.39
C TYR A 10 22.82 -26.06 -1.72
N THR A 11 23.23 -25.30 -0.69
CA THR A 11 24.45 -25.61 0.07
C THR A 11 24.28 -26.86 0.92
N GLY A 12 23.12 -27.09 1.52
CA GLY A 12 22.83 -28.33 2.24
C GLY A 12 22.82 -29.57 1.34
N TYR A 13 22.27 -29.43 0.13
CA TYR A 13 22.22 -30.51 -0.87
C TYR A 13 23.62 -30.81 -1.46
N ALA A 14 24.42 -29.77 -1.72
CA ALA A 14 25.80 -29.93 -2.17
C ALA A 14 26.70 -30.60 -1.11
N VAL A 15 26.56 -30.20 0.16
CA VAL A 15 27.31 -30.83 1.27
C VAL A 15 26.84 -32.27 1.50
N SER A 16 25.55 -32.56 1.35
CA SER A 16 25.00 -33.91 1.41
C SER A 16 25.51 -34.81 0.27
N MET A 17 25.55 -34.33 -0.98
CA MET A 17 26.09 -35.11 -2.10
C MET A 17 27.59 -35.38 -1.96
N ILE A 18 28.35 -34.44 -1.40
CA ILE A 18 29.79 -34.61 -1.15
C ILE A 18 30.04 -35.59 0.02
N MET A 19 29.19 -35.58 1.05
CA MET A 19 29.30 -36.49 2.21
C MET A 19 28.77 -37.90 1.93
N THR A 20 27.84 -38.08 0.98
CA THR A 20 27.13 -39.37 0.78
C THR A 20 27.63 -40.18 -0.41
N GLY A 21 28.67 -39.75 -1.14
CA GLY A 21 29.43 -40.62 -2.07
C GLY A 21 28.60 -41.61 -2.89
N ALA A 22 27.46 -41.18 -3.45
CA ALA A 22 26.55 -42.06 -4.17
C ALA A 22 27.08 -42.24 -5.60
N ILE A 23 28.01 -43.20 -5.76
CA ILE A 23 28.40 -43.71 -7.07
C ILE A 23 27.24 -44.59 -7.56
N PHE A 24 26.44 -44.08 -8.52
CA PHE A 24 25.56 -44.92 -9.33
C PHE A 24 26.42 -45.75 -10.29
N LEU A 25 26.56 -47.06 -10.06
CA LEU A 25 27.07 -48.00 -11.06
C LEU A 25 25.89 -48.71 -11.72
N TYR A 26 25.66 -48.38 -13.00
CA TYR A 26 24.90 -49.21 -13.92
C TYR A 26 25.68 -50.52 -14.15
N PHE A 27 25.11 -51.67 -13.80
CA PHE A 27 25.66 -52.97 -14.15
C PHE A 27 25.02 -53.48 -15.45
N TRP A 28 25.87 -53.79 -16.42
CA TRP A 28 25.52 -54.50 -17.65
C TRP A 28 25.94 -55.96 -17.46
N ASP A 29 24.99 -56.86 -17.72
CA ASP A 29 25.11 -58.32 -17.61
C ASP A 29 26.19 -58.90 -18.53
N TYR A 30 27.01 -59.82 -18.02
CA TYR A 30 27.68 -60.85 -18.81
C TYR A 30 27.84 -62.11 -17.96
N GLU A 31 27.19 -63.18 -18.42
CA GLU A 31 27.25 -64.54 -17.87
C GLU A 31 28.69 -65.06 -17.94
N ASP A 32 29.26 -65.46 -16.80
CA ASP A 32 29.87 -66.79 -16.64
C ASP A 32 30.33 -67.04 -15.19
N LEU A 33 30.21 -68.30 -14.81
CA LEU A 33 30.27 -68.92 -13.49
C LEU A 33 31.42 -68.46 -12.57
N TYR A 34 31.11 -67.73 -11.48
CA TYR A 34 32.00 -67.57 -10.33
C TYR A 34 31.25 -67.75 -9.01
N VAL A 35 31.84 -68.53 -8.10
CA VAL A 35 31.36 -68.69 -6.72
C VAL A 35 31.57 -67.38 -5.97
N GLN A 36 30.47 -66.68 -5.66
CA GLN A 36 30.49 -65.46 -4.86
C GLN A 36 30.48 -65.80 -3.35
N ILE A 37 31.50 -65.35 -2.62
CA ILE A 37 31.47 -65.27 -1.15
C ILE A 37 31.22 -63.80 -0.80
N PRO A 38 30.13 -63.44 -0.10
CA PRO A 38 29.88 -62.05 0.26
C PRO A 38 30.82 -61.64 1.39
N VAL A 39 31.78 -60.76 1.08
CA VAL A 39 32.54 -60.01 2.08
C VAL A 39 32.00 -58.59 2.07
N VAL A 40 31.39 -58.18 3.18
CA VAL A 40 30.96 -56.78 3.37
C VAL A 40 32.21 -55.93 3.60
N ILE A 41 32.56 -55.07 2.63
CA ILE A 41 33.69 -54.14 2.70
C ILE A 41 33.14 -52.71 2.62
N GLY A 42 33.49 -51.89 3.61
CA GLY A 42 33.11 -50.49 3.68
C GLY A 42 33.84 -49.60 2.67
N ALA A 43 33.05 -48.74 2.01
CA ALA A 43 33.31 -47.48 1.29
C ALA A 43 34.54 -47.24 0.39
N PHE A 44 35.66 -47.95 0.48
CA PHE A 44 36.81 -47.73 -0.41
C PHE A 44 37.50 -49.04 -0.77
N GLY A 45 36.96 -49.74 -1.77
CA GLY A 45 37.53 -50.97 -2.30
C GLY A 45 38.53 -50.69 -3.43
N THR A 46 39.82 -50.84 -3.15
CA THR A 46 40.79 -51.18 -4.20
C THR A 46 40.54 -52.64 -4.59
N PHE A 47 40.15 -52.89 -5.84
CA PHE A 47 39.99 -54.26 -6.34
C PHE A 47 41.38 -54.91 -6.51
N VAL A 48 41.70 -55.93 -5.72
CA VAL A 48 42.78 -56.86 -6.04
C VAL A 48 42.15 -58.08 -6.70
N LEU A 49 42.20 -58.14 -8.03
CA LEU A 49 41.78 -59.30 -8.81
C LEU A 49 42.89 -60.35 -8.75
N ILE A 50 42.74 -61.37 -7.90
CA ILE A 50 43.64 -62.53 -7.90
C ILE A 50 43.14 -63.49 -8.99
N CYS A 51 43.66 -63.36 -10.20
CA CYS A 51 43.46 -64.37 -11.25
C CYS A 51 44.29 -65.61 -10.93
N LEU A 52 43.66 -66.68 -10.44
CA LEU A 52 44.24 -68.02 -10.52
C LEU A 52 44.10 -68.52 -11.96
N LYS A 53 45.12 -68.26 -12.78
CA LYS A 53 45.21 -68.82 -14.12
C LYS A 53 45.50 -70.32 -14.01
N ASP A 54 44.48 -71.14 -14.27
CA ASP A 54 44.65 -72.56 -14.51
C ASP A 54 45.42 -72.74 -15.83
N SER A 55 46.68 -73.15 -15.74
CA SER A 55 47.56 -73.31 -16.91
C SER A 55 47.49 -74.75 -17.41
N GLY A 56 46.34 -75.10 -17.98
CA GLY A 56 46.22 -76.25 -18.86
C GLY A 56 46.87 -75.95 -20.22
N LYS A 57 48.12 -76.39 -20.39
CA LYS A 57 48.73 -76.99 -21.59
C LYS A 57 50.23 -76.71 -21.65
N SER A 58 50.98 -77.80 -21.45
CA SER A 58 52.38 -77.98 -21.80
C SER A 58 52.52 -78.20 -23.31
N ASP A 59 53.35 -77.39 -23.96
CA ASP A 59 54.09 -77.76 -25.18
C ASP A 59 55.36 -76.90 -25.21
N LEU A 60 56.49 -77.50 -24.83
CA LEU A 60 57.86 -77.17 -25.28
C LEU A 60 58.82 -78.22 -24.66
N GLY A 61 59.58 -78.89 -25.53
CA GLY A 61 60.18 -80.20 -25.31
C GLY A 61 61.40 -80.31 -24.39
N MET A 62 61.57 -81.54 -23.88
CA MET A 62 62.79 -82.39 -23.76
C MET A 62 64.13 -81.74 -23.33
N PRO A 63 64.91 -82.39 -22.43
CA PRO A 63 65.46 -83.71 -22.76
C PRO A 63 65.35 -84.78 -21.67
N GLU A 64 65.42 -86.03 -22.16
CA GLU A 64 65.59 -87.28 -21.42
C GLU A 64 66.67 -87.21 -20.34
N VAL A 65 66.33 -87.68 -19.15
CA VAL A 65 67.29 -88.25 -18.20
C VAL A 65 66.70 -89.56 -17.69
N THR A 66 67.47 -90.62 -17.89
CA THR A 66 67.19 -92.01 -17.57
C THR A 66 67.17 -92.31 -16.06
N ASP A 67 66.29 -93.26 -15.73
CA ASP A 67 66.11 -94.12 -14.55
C ASP A 67 67.03 -93.99 -13.32
N TYR A 68 66.42 -94.08 -12.12
CA TYR A 68 66.48 -95.26 -11.23
C TYR A 68 65.45 -95.14 -10.07
N PRO A 69 64.88 -96.27 -9.58
CA PRO A 69 63.81 -96.26 -8.59
C PRO A 69 64.35 -96.33 -7.16
N VAL A 70 63.76 -95.55 -6.25
CA VAL A 70 63.91 -95.75 -4.80
C VAL A 70 62.54 -95.58 -4.14
N PRO A 71 62.03 -96.58 -3.38
CA PRO A 71 60.73 -96.50 -2.73
C PRO A 71 60.83 -95.81 -1.35
N PHE A 72 59.68 -95.39 -0.84
CA PHE A 72 59.45 -94.81 0.51
C PHE A 72 59.96 -93.38 0.79
N THR A 73 59.08 -92.39 0.60
CA THR A 73 58.64 -91.39 1.61
C THR A 73 57.61 -90.44 0.98
N GLY A 74 56.39 -90.91 0.72
CA GLY A 74 55.34 -90.13 0.04
C GLY A 74 54.63 -89.10 0.92
N LEU A 75 54.54 -89.33 2.23
CA LEU A 75 53.77 -88.46 3.13
C LEU A 75 54.55 -87.20 3.57
N SER A 76 55.86 -87.29 3.81
CA SER A 76 56.66 -86.14 4.28
C SER A 76 56.91 -85.10 3.18
N LYS A 77 57.05 -85.52 1.91
CA LYS A 77 57.19 -84.61 0.76
C LYS A 77 55.89 -83.90 0.40
N MET A 78 54.73 -84.57 0.53
CA MET A 78 53.42 -83.92 0.32
C MET A 78 53.10 -82.90 1.42
N VAL A 79 53.34 -83.24 2.69
CA VAL A 79 53.13 -82.31 3.82
C VAL A 79 54.09 -81.13 3.73
N GLY A 80 55.36 -81.36 3.40
CA GLY A 80 56.33 -80.29 3.18
C GLY A 80 55.95 -79.35 2.02
N TYR A 81 55.46 -79.89 0.90
CA TYR A 81 55.02 -79.08 -0.24
C TYR A 81 53.78 -78.24 0.08
N GLN A 82 52.79 -78.80 0.80
CA GLN A 82 51.60 -78.06 1.22
C GLN A 82 51.92 -76.97 2.25
N ILE A 83 52.84 -77.23 3.19
CA ILE A 83 53.31 -76.21 4.16
C ILE A 83 54.05 -75.07 3.43
N VAL A 84 54.90 -75.38 2.44
CA VAL A 84 55.60 -74.36 1.65
C VAL A 84 54.62 -73.56 0.77
N LYS A 85 53.60 -74.21 0.21
CA LYS A 85 52.56 -73.55 -0.60
C LYS A 85 51.67 -72.63 0.26
N LEU A 86 51.27 -73.07 1.45
CA LEU A 86 50.55 -72.25 2.44
C LEU A 86 51.40 -71.09 2.95
N GLY A 87 52.69 -71.31 3.22
CA GLY A 87 53.62 -70.25 3.61
C GLY A 87 53.79 -69.17 2.54
N LYS A 88 53.89 -69.57 1.26
CA LYS A 88 53.95 -68.62 0.13
C LYS A 88 52.64 -67.86 -0.07
N ALA A 89 51.49 -68.53 0.04
CA ALA A 89 50.18 -67.86 -0.04
C ALA A 89 49.97 -66.86 1.11
N GLY A 90 50.37 -67.23 2.33
CA GLY A 90 50.37 -66.34 3.49
C GLY A 90 51.24 -65.09 3.28
N LEU A 91 52.46 -65.25 2.76
CA LEU A 91 53.36 -64.13 2.43
C LEU A 91 52.80 -63.19 1.36
N VAL A 92 52.15 -63.72 0.31
CA VAL A 92 51.52 -62.91 -0.74
C VAL A 92 50.33 -62.12 -0.19
N MET A 93 49.48 -62.74 0.64
CA MET A 93 48.36 -62.05 1.31
C MET A 93 48.86 -60.95 2.25
N LEU A 94 49.91 -61.23 3.01
CA LEU A 94 50.50 -60.26 3.94
C LEU A 94 51.13 -59.08 3.19
N GLY A 95 51.80 -59.34 2.06
CA GLY A 95 52.29 -58.30 1.15
C GLY A 95 51.17 -57.45 0.53
N ALA A 96 50.08 -58.07 0.07
CA ALA A 96 48.92 -57.35 -0.46
C ALA A 96 48.25 -56.46 0.60
N CYS A 97 48.17 -56.93 1.86
CA CYS A 97 47.67 -56.12 2.98
C CYS A 97 48.58 -54.91 3.26
N ILE A 98 49.91 -55.08 3.25
CA ILE A 98 50.86 -53.97 3.47
C ILE A 98 50.73 -52.93 2.36
N VAL A 99 50.74 -53.36 1.09
CA VAL A 99 50.58 -52.47 -0.07
C VAL A 99 49.23 -51.74 -0.02
N GLY A 100 48.14 -52.43 0.35
CA GLY A 100 46.83 -51.82 0.51
C GLY A 100 46.77 -50.76 1.60
N ILE A 101 47.45 -50.99 2.74
CA ILE A 101 47.55 -50.01 3.83
C ILE A 101 48.34 -48.78 3.37
N GLU A 102 49.48 -48.96 2.70
CA GLU A 102 50.31 -47.85 2.20
C GLU A 102 49.55 -46.99 1.18
N HIS A 103 48.85 -47.61 0.22
CA HIS A 103 48.06 -46.88 -0.77
C HIS A 103 46.84 -46.20 -0.14
N GLY A 104 46.17 -46.84 0.82
CA GLY A 104 45.04 -46.27 1.55
C GLY A 104 45.42 -45.00 2.33
N VAL A 105 46.58 -45.02 2.99
CA VAL A 105 47.10 -43.84 3.71
C VAL A 105 47.43 -42.71 2.74
N VAL A 106 48.08 -42.99 1.60
CA VAL A 106 48.40 -41.97 0.59
C VAL A 106 47.12 -41.34 0.02
N VAL A 107 46.11 -42.15 -0.33
CA VAL A 107 44.83 -41.64 -0.84
C VAL A 107 44.11 -40.79 0.21
N ALA A 108 44.08 -41.22 1.48
CA ALA A 108 43.47 -40.44 2.55
C ALA A 108 44.17 -39.07 2.76
N VAL A 109 45.50 -39.04 2.66
CA VAL A 109 46.28 -37.79 2.75
C VAL A 109 45.97 -36.86 1.57
N ILE A 110 45.90 -37.39 0.33
CA ILE A 110 45.55 -36.59 -0.85
C ILE A 110 44.13 -36.02 -0.73
N ILE A 111 43.16 -36.83 -0.30
CA ILE A 111 41.79 -36.38 -0.05
C ILE A 111 41.78 -35.29 1.03
N GLY A 112 42.52 -35.46 2.12
CA GLY A 112 42.66 -34.45 3.17
C GLY A 112 43.23 -33.13 2.64
N LEU A 113 44.31 -33.19 1.85
CA LEU A 113 44.96 -32.02 1.24
C LEU A 113 44.04 -31.27 0.27
N ILE A 114 43.07 -31.93 -0.36
CA ILE A 114 42.10 -31.29 -1.25
C ILE A 114 40.87 -30.79 -0.47
N THR A 115 40.36 -31.58 0.46
CA THR A 115 39.12 -31.26 1.20
C THR A 115 39.30 -30.14 2.21
N ILE A 116 40.44 -30.05 2.88
CA ILE A 116 40.75 -28.98 3.85
C ILE A 116 40.68 -27.58 3.21
N PRO A 117 41.40 -27.27 2.10
CA PRO A 117 41.33 -25.94 1.49
C PRO A 117 39.94 -25.62 0.92
N ILE A 118 39.23 -26.61 0.37
CA ILE A 118 37.84 -26.42 -0.07
C ILE A 118 36.94 -26.08 1.13
N GLY A 119 37.07 -26.80 2.24
CA GLY A 119 36.32 -26.54 3.46
C GLY A 119 36.59 -25.15 4.04
N LEU A 120 37.87 -24.74 4.09
CA LEU A 120 38.26 -23.38 4.52
C LEU A 120 37.71 -22.30 3.58
N PHE A 121 37.74 -22.53 2.27
CA PHE A 121 37.17 -21.60 1.29
C PHE A 121 35.66 -21.44 1.46
N MET A 122 34.93 -22.54 1.65
CA MET A 122 33.47 -22.52 1.90
C MET A 122 33.14 -21.82 3.22
N LEU A 123 33.95 -22.04 4.27
CA LEU A 123 33.80 -21.34 5.55
C LEU A 123 34.01 -19.83 5.38
N MET A 124 35.07 -19.42 4.68
CA MET A 124 35.34 -18.01 4.38
C MET A 124 34.18 -17.37 3.60
N MET A 125 33.67 -18.06 2.57
CA MET A 125 32.52 -17.59 1.80
C MET A 125 31.27 -17.45 2.67
N ALA A 126 31.00 -18.40 3.57
CA ALA A 126 29.89 -18.30 4.50
C ALA A 126 30.05 -17.11 5.47
N VAL A 127 31.24 -16.91 6.02
CA VAL A 127 31.56 -15.79 6.92
C VAL A 127 31.44 -14.44 6.23
N CYS A 128 31.67 -14.35 4.91
CA CYS A 128 31.50 -13.10 4.16
C CYS A 128 30.06 -12.89 3.66
N ILE A 129 29.43 -13.91 3.08
CA ILE A 129 28.12 -13.80 2.43
C ILE A 129 27.00 -13.66 3.44
N VAL A 130 27.03 -14.42 4.55
CA VAL A 130 25.94 -14.41 5.53
C VAL A 130 25.79 -13.01 6.16
N PRO A 131 26.84 -12.37 6.71
CA PRO A 131 26.73 -11.02 7.24
C PRO A 131 26.34 -9.99 6.17
N PHE A 132 26.91 -10.09 4.96
CA PHE A 132 26.55 -9.19 3.86
C PHE A 132 25.06 -9.28 3.52
N SER A 133 24.51 -10.49 3.45
CA SER A 133 23.08 -10.71 3.18
C SER A 133 22.20 -10.17 4.31
N LEU A 134 22.59 -10.36 5.57
CA LEU A 134 21.86 -9.83 6.73
C LEU A 134 21.87 -8.30 6.77
N ILE A 135 23.02 -7.68 6.47
CA ILE A 135 23.15 -6.21 6.39
C ILE A 135 22.30 -5.67 5.24
N SER A 136 22.37 -6.29 4.06
CA SER A 136 21.59 -5.89 2.89
C SER A 136 20.08 -5.98 3.14
N ASP A 137 19.61 -7.10 3.71
CA ASP A 137 18.20 -7.28 4.05
C ASP A 137 17.75 -6.27 5.13
N GLY A 138 18.59 -6.04 6.14
CA GLY A 138 18.34 -5.02 7.18
C GLY A 138 18.24 -3.59 6.61
N LEU A 139 19.16 -3.21 5.72
CA LEU A 139 19.12 -1.92 5.03
C LEU A 139 17.87 -1.78 4.17
N PHE A 140 17.46 -2.85 3.48
CA PHE A 140 16.23 -2.84 2.69
C PHE A 140 15.00 -2.62 3.58
N LEU A 141 14.85 -3.36 4.67
CA LEU A 141 13.74 -3.20 5.62
C LEU A 141 13.71 -1.80 6.23
N LEU A 142 14.88 -1.26 6.61
CA LEU A 142 15.00 0.11 7.12
C LEU A 142 14.55 1.13 6.06
N SER A 143 15.00 0.97 4.81
CA SER A 143 14.61 1.87 3.71
C SER A 143 13.10 1.81 3.43
N ALA A 144 12.48 0.63 3.50
CA ALA A 144 11.04 0.47 3.35
C ALA A 144 10.26 1.14 4.49
N PHE A 145 10.76 1.03 5.73
CA PHE A 145 10.16 1.70 6.90
C PHE A 145 10.26 3.23 6.80
N VAL A 146 11.43 3.76 6.43
CA VAL A 146 11.63 5.20 6.21
C VAL A 146 10.73 5.68 5.08
N ALA A 147 10.68 4.97 3.96
CA ALA A 147 9.83 5.32 2.83
C ALA A 147 8.34 5.32 3.22
N LYS A 148 7.87 4.33 3.96
CA LYS A 148 6.48 4.29 4.45
C LYS A 148 6.17 5.50 5.33
N SER A 149 7.09 5.86 6.23
CA SER A 149 6.94 7.02 7.12
C SER A 149 6.90 8.33 6.35
N VAL A 150 7.81 8.50 5.39
CA VAL A 150 7.84 9.67 4.49
C VAL A 150 6.57 9.75 3.65
N ASP A 151 6.11 8.64 3.07
CA ASP A 151 4.87 8.60 2.29
C ASP A 151 3.63 8.93 3.14
N MET A 152 3.58 8.45 4.39
CA MET A 152 2.50 8.78 5.33
C MET A 152 2.49 10.28 5.66
N SER A 153 3.64 10.83 6.02
CA SER A 153 3.79 12.27 6.30
C SER A 153 3.44 13.12 5.07
N GLN A 154 3.90 12.71 3.89
CA GLN A 154 3.59 13.40 2.63
C GLN A 154 2.10 13.31 2.28
N TYR A 155 1.45 12.18 2.54
CA TYR A 155 0.02 12.02 2.33
C TYR A 155 -0.78 12.91 3.28
N GLU A 156 -0.39 12.98 4.56
CA GLU A 156 -1.01 13.87 5.54
C GLU A 156 -0.82 15.35 5.19
N SER A 157 0.35 15.75 4.67
CA SER A 157 0.58 17.14 4.24
C SER A 157 -0.22 17.51 2.98
N ASN A 158 -0.23 16.61 1.99
CA ASN A 158 -0.75 16.87 0.65
C ASN A 158 -2.24 16.59 0.52
N THR A 159 -2.74 15.52 1.13
CA THR A 159 -4.14 15.08 1.02
C THR A 159 -4.88 15.29 2.34
N ARG A 160 -4.20 15.20 3.49
CA ARG A 160 -4.76 15.32 4.86
C ARG A 160 -5.72 14.21 5.23
N ARG A 161 -6.78 14.01 4.46
CA ARG A 161 -7.85 13.03 4.69
C ARG A 161 -8.57 12.69 3.40
N PHE A 162 -9.08 11.47 3.30
CA PHE A 162 -9.93 11.04 2.20
C PHE A 162 -11.41 11.16 2.61
N ILE A 163 -12.23 11.77 1.75
CA ILE A 163 -13.68 11.90 1.93
C ILE A 163 -14.37 11.25 0.74
N CYS A 164 -15.24 10.28 1.01
CA CYS A 164 -16.02 9.64 -0.03
C CYS A 164 -17.09 10.61 -0.60
N PRO A 165 -17.16 10.80 -1.94
CA PRO A 165 -18.22 11.59 -2.57
C PRO A 165 -19.63 11.07 -2.34
N GLU A 166 -19.78 9.73 -2.35
CA GLU A 166 -21.11 9.09 -2.36
C GLU A 166 -21.66 8.94 -0.94
N CYS A 167 -20.86 8.48 0.03
CA CYS A 167 -21.35 8.24 1.40
C CYS A 167 -20.90 9.28 2.42
N GLY A 168 -20.05 10.25 2.06
CA GLY A 168 -19.57 11.28 2.98
C GLY A 168 -18.70 10.76 4.14
N LYS A 169 -18.31 9.48 4.17
CA LYS A 169 -17.45 8.94 5.23
C LYS A 169 -16.00 9.38 5.06
N LEU A 170 -15.35 9.58 6.19
CA LEU A 170 -13.92 9.85 6.29
C LEU A 170 -13.16 8.53 6.31
N SER A 171 -12.08 8.45 5.54
CA SER A 171 -11.12 7.35 5.67
C SER A 171 -9.69 7.90 5.61
N PRO A 172 -8.70 7.19 6.18
CA PRO A 172 -7.30 7.60 6.07
C PRO A 172 -6.81 7.58 4.63
N ARG A 173 -7.19 6.57 3.85
CA ARG A 173 -6.85 6.40 2.43
C ARG A 173 -7.98 5.67 1.69
N PRO A 174 -8.11 5.87 0.37
CA PRO A 174 -9.00 5.04 -0.44
C PRO A 174 -8.47 3.60 -0.57
N THR A 175 -9.33 2.72 -1.08
CA THR A 175 -8.94 1.42 -1.59
C THR A 175 -8.51 1.57 -3.05
N TYR A 176 -7.43 0.92 -3.45
CA TYR A 176 -6.89 1.01 -4.80
C TYR A 176 -7.12 -0.29 -5.55
N ASP A 177 -7.54 -0.20 -6.80
CA ASP A 177 -7.59 -1.37 -7.67
C ASP A 177 -6.23 -1.58 -8.35
N ALA A 178 -5.55 -2.63 -7.90
CA ALA A 178 -4.26 -3.06 -8.38
C ALA A 178 -4.43 -4.25 -9.33
N ALA A 179 -4.90 -3.98 -10.55
CA ALA A 179 -5.12 -4.96 -11.63
C ALA A 179 -6.14 -6.07 -11.26
N GLY A 180 -7.33 -5.66 -10.82
CA GLY A 180 -8.43 -6.55 -10.43
C GLY A 180 -8.42 -6.96 -8.96
N LYS A 181 -7.39 -6.56 -8.20
CA LYS A 181 -7.30 -6.81 -6.75
C LYS A 181 -7.37 -5.52 -5.97
N LEU A 182 -8.37 -5.43 -5.10
CA LEU A 182 -8.56 -4.30 -4.20
C LEU A 182 -7.54 -4.33 -3.05
N ILE A 183 -6.71 -3.29 -2.94
CA ILE A 183 -5.74 -3.10 -1.86
C ILE A 183 -6.16 -1.90 -1.01
N LYS A 184 -6.41 -2.14 0.27
CA LYS A 184 -6.65 -1.06 1.23
C LYS A 184 -5.34 -0.35 1.57
N GLY A 185 -5.33 0.98 1.48
CA GLY A 185 -4.21 1.79 1.97
C GLY A 185 -2.87 1.48 1.30
N LEU A 186 -2.84 1.57 -0.04
CA LEU A 186 -1.63 1.32 -0.83
C LEU A 186 -0.47 2.21 -0.35
N SER A 187 0.59 1.57 0.12
CA SER A 187 1.74 2.22 0.76
C SER A 187 3.02 1.41 0.54
N PRO A 188 4.21 2.03 0.69
CA PRO A 188 5.49 1.33 0.64
C PRO A 188 5.55 0.20 1.67
N SER A 189 6.10 -0.94 1.27
CA SER A 189 6.19 -2.14 2.13
C SER A 189 7.36 -3.04 1.72
N GLU A 190 7.51 -4.19 2.38
CA GLU A 190 8.46 -5.23 2.01
C GLU A 190 8.28 -5.72 0.56
N LYS A 191 7.08 -5.56 -0.01
CA LYS A 191 6.76 -5.89 -1.41
C LYS A 191 7.22 -4.85 -2.42
N GLY A 192 7.81 -3.75 -1.93
CA GLY A 192 8.44 -2.71 -2.73
C GLY A 192 8.20 -1.30 -2.20
N ILE A 193 9.19 -0.44 -2.48
CA ILE A 193 9.23 0.94 -1.98
C ILE A 193 8.46 1.89 -2.89
N PHE A 194 8.66 1.80 -4.20
CA PHE A 194 8.02 2.68 -5.20
C PHE A 194 6.80 2.03 -5.86
N HIS A 195 6.87 0.73 -6.07
CA HIS A 195 5.82 -0.08 -6.67
C HIS A 195 5.64 -1.32 -5.80
N VAL A 196 4.40 -1.71 -5.56
CA VAL A 196 4.10 -3.03 -4.99
C VAL A 196 4.04 -4.00 -6.16
N GLU A 197 4.87 -5.04 -6.08
CA GLU A 197 4.82 -6.14 -7.04
C GLU A 197 3.63 -7.05 -6.75
N MET A 198 2.84 -7.30 -7.79
CA MET A 198 1.71 -8.21 -7.82
C MET A 198 2.00 -9.29 -8.86
N GLU A 199 1.25 -10.38 -8.83
CA GLU A 199 1.47 -11.58 -9.65
C GLU A 199 1.61 -11.29 -11.16
N HIS A 200 0.88 -10.29 -11.67
CA HIS A 200 0.87 -9.90 -13.08
C HIS A 200 1.06 -8.40 -13.33
N SER A 201 1.37 -7.60 -12.31
CA SER A 201 1.45 -6.14 -12.46
C SER A 201 2.31 -5.47 -11.40
N LYS A 202 2.75 -4.23 -11.67
CA LYS A 202 3.43 -3.37 -10.70
C LYS A 202 2.60 -2.13 -10.50
N VAL A 203 2.19 -1.87 -9.25
CA VAL A 203 1.29 -0.76 -8.94
C VAL A 203 2.03 0.29 -8.13
N PRO A 204 2.04 1.57 -8.56
CA PRO A 204 2.76 2.63 -7.88
C PRO A 204 2.16 2.86 -6.49
N CYS A 205 2.99 2.78 -5.45
CA CYS A 205 2.57 2.88 -4.05
C CYS A 205 3.10 4.11 -3.30
N PHE A 206 4.11 4.80 -3.86
CA PHE A 206 4.73 5.98 -3.26
C PHE A 206 4.18 7.28 -3.87
N GLY A 207 3.80 8.25 -3.01
CA GLY A 207 3.15 9.49 -3.42
C GLY A 207 4.01 10.48 -4.22
N SER A 208 5.33 10.53 -4.01
CA SER A 208 6.17 11.64 -4.54
C SER A 208 6.29 11.72 -6.06
N LYS A 209 6.11 10.62 -6.80
CA LYS A 209 6.06 10.64 -8.28
C LYS A 209 4.64 10.79 -8.83
N GLY A 210 3.64 10.96 -7.97
CA GLY A 210 2.27 11.28 -8.36
C GLY A 210 1.55 10.21 -9.16
N LYS A 211 2.10 9.00 -9.34
CA LYS A 211 1.44 7.95 -10.15
C LYS A 211 0.41 7.13 -9.37
N ARG A 212 0.50 7.09 -8.03
CA ARG A 212 -0.50 6.40 -7.19
C ARG A 212 -1.89 7.01 -7.36
N LYS A 213 -1.97 8.33 -7.53
CA LYS A 213 -3.24 9.06 -7.72
C LYS A 213 -3.99 8.69 -9.00
N ASP A 214 -3.31 8.10 -9.98
CA ASP A 214 -3.88 7.68 -11.25
C ASP A 214 -4.36 6.22 -11.22
N VAL A 215 -4.04 5.48 -10.15
CA VAL A 215 -4.61 4.15 -9.89
C VAL A 215 -6.09 4.32 -9.54
N PRO A 216 -7.01 3.51 -10.11
CA PRO A 216 -8.43 3.57 -9.77
C PRO A 216 -8.66 3.42 -8.27
N GLN A 217 -9.48 4.31 -7.72
CA GLN A 217 -9.75 4.42 -6.29
C GLN A 217 -11.20 4.08 -5.99
N TYR A 218 -11.42 3.44 -4.85
CA TYR A 218 -12.72 3.00 -4.36
C TYR A 218 -12.86 3.39 -2.89
N CYS A 219 -14.08 3.71 -2.49
CA CYS A 219 -14.41 3.95 -1.09
C CYS A 219 -14.25 2.65 -0.29
N PRO A 220 -13.49 2.64 0.82
CA PRO A 220 -13.36 1.44 1.66
C PRO A 220 -14.66 1.08 2.39
N ASP A 221 -15.58 2.03 2.55
CA ASP A 221 -16.85 1.83 3.25
C ASP A 221 -18.00 1.39 2.34
N CYS A 222 -18.25 2.11 1.24
CA CYS A 222 -19.38 1.84 0.35
C CYS A 222 -19.00 1.20 -0.99
N GLY A 223 -17.71 1.03 -1.27
CA GLY A 223 -17.23 0.42 -2.53
C GLY A 223 -17.42 1.27 -3.79
N ALA A 224 -17.97 2.48 -3.68
CA ALA A 224 -18.14 3.37 -4.83
C ALA A 224 -16.79 3.76 -5.45
N SER A 225 -16.75 3.92 -6.78
CA SER A 225 -15.58 4.45 -7.49
C SER A 225 -15.36 5.93 -7.18
N VAL A 226 -14.10 6.33 -7.05
CA VAL A 226 -13.72 7.65 -6.56
C VAL A 226 -12.72 8.31 -7.51
N TYR A 227 -12.99 9.56 -7.85
CA TYR A 227 -12.23 10.36 -8.82
C TYR A 227 -11.42 11.50 -8.17
N THR A 228 -11.27 11.49 -6.84
CA THR A 228 -10.62 12.57 -6.07
C THR A 228 -9.10 12.63 -6.25
N ARG A 229 -8.47 11.53 -6.71
CA ARG A 229 -7.05 11.45 -7.05
C ARG A 229 -6.12 12.00 -5.96
N GLU A 230 -6.39 11.65 -4.71
CA GLU A 230 -5.61 12.12 -3.54
C GLU A 230 -5.52 13.66 -3.42
N GLY A 231 -6.46 14.40 -4.00
CA GLY A 231 -6.51 15.85 -3.86
C GLY A 231 -6.81 16.29 -2.42
N LYS A 232 -6.28 17.45 -2.01
CA LYS A 232 -6.52 18.02 -0.68
C LYS A 232 -7.96 18.52 -0.59
N PRO A 233 -8.83 17.96 0.28
CA PRO A 233 -10.18 18.44 0.46
C PRO A 233 -10.21 19.72 1.29
N TRP A 234 -11.08 20.63 0.89
CA TRP A 234 -11.56 21.76 1.65
C TRP A 234 -13.09 21.66 1.70
N VAL A 235 -13.64 21.53 2.90
CA VAL A 235 -15.05 21.20 3.10
C VAL A 235 -15.83 22.42 3.55
N LEU A 236 -16.71 22.87 2.67
CA LEU A 236 -17.64 23.98 2.88
C LEU A 236 -19.04 23.43 3.13
N THR A 237 -19.61 23.73 4.29
CA THR A 237 -20.96 23.30 4.63
C THR A 237 -21.95 24.44 4.54
N MET A 238 -23.04 24.23 3.79
CA MET A 238 -24.12 25.19 3.67
C MET A 238 -25.18 24.96 4.74
N ALA A 239 -25.56 26.03 5.44
CA ALA A 239 -26.62 26.04 6.43
C ALA A 239 -27.63 27.18 6.14
N GLY A 240 -28.83 27.06 6.69
CA GLY A 240 -29.89 28.07 6.57
C GLY A 240 -31.26 27.47 6.26
N ALA A 241 -32.30 28.29 6.42
CA ALA A 241 -33.69 27.91 6.23
C ALA A 241 -34.00 27.37 4.81
N PRO A 242 -35.10 26.64 4.62
CA PRO A 242 -35.52 26.17 3.30
C PRO A 242 -35.57 27.33 2.30
N GLY A 243 -34.94 27.14 1.13
CA GLY A 243 -34.86 28.13 0.05
C GLY A 243 -34.29 29.52 0.42
N SER A 244 -33.44 29.60 1.45
CA SER A 244 -32.58 30.74 1.77
C SER A 244 -31.48 31.03 0.73
N GLY A 245 -31.42 30.26 -0.37
CA GLY A 245 -30.42 30.42 -1.43
C GLY A 245 -29.16 29.55 -1.33
N LYS A 246 -29.11 28.54 -0.45
CA LYS A 246 -27.97 27.58 -0.32
C LYS A 246 -27.53 26.99 -1.67
N THR A 247 -28.45 26.32 -2.36
CA THR A 247 -28.20 25.70 -3.67
C THR A 247 -27.71 26.73 -4.68
N SER A 248 -28.41 27.87 -4.78
CA SER A 248 -28.05 28.94 -5.71
C SER A 248 -26.65 29.49 -5.42
N PHE A 249 -26.27 29.63 -4.14
CA PHE A 249 -24.93 30.08 -3.76
C PHE A 249 -23.86 29.09 -4.25
N ILE A 250 -24.06 27.78 -4.04
CA ILE A 250 -23.15 26.76 -4.56
C ILE A 250 -23.01 26.87 -6.08
N MET A 251 -24.12 27.06 -6.80
CA MET A 251 -24.09 27.18 -8.27
C MET A 251 -23.36 28.44 -8.73
N SER A 252 -23.60 29.58 -8.08
CA SER A 252 -22.90 30.84 -8.36
C SER A 252 -21.40 30.73 -8.05
N ALA A 253 -21.03 30.21 -6.88
CA ALA A 253 -19.66 29.94 -6.47
C ALA A 253 -18.94 29.01 -7.47
N SER A 254 -19.64 27.96 -7.90
CA SER A 254 -19.16 27.00 -8.87
C SER A 254 -18.92 27.64 -10.25
N GLY A 255 -19.92 28.35 -10.78
CA GLY A 255 -19.83 29.04 -12.06
C GLY A 255 -18.68 30.06 -12.09
N ARG A 256 -18.51 30.78 -10.99
CA ARG A 256 -17.46 31.79 -10.87
C ARG A 256 -16.07 31.21 -10.65
N ALA A 257 -15.95 30.11 -9.91
CA ALA A 257 -14.70 29.38 -9.81
C ALA A 257 -14.23 28.90 -11.19
N ILE A 258 -15.14 28.46 -12.07
CA ILE A 258 -14.80 28.15 -13.48
C ILE A 258 -14.29 29.40 -14.20
N SER A 259 -15.09 30.47 -14.20
CA SER A 259 -14.78 31.64 -15.02
C SER A 259 -13.48 32.33 -14.59
N THR A 260 -13.17 32.31 -13.29
CA THR A 260 -11.95 32.89 -12.71
C THR A 260 -10.74 31.97 -12.89
N SER A 261 -10.89 30.66 -12.61
CA SER A 261 -9.78 29.70 -12.77
C SER A 261 -9.34 29.54 -14.22
N CYS A 262 -10.28 29.58 -15.17
CA CYS A 262 -9.97 29.58 -16.60
C CYS A 262 -9.20 30.83 -17.07
N ARG A 263 -9.17 31.90 -16.26
CA ARG A 263 -8.40 33.13 -16.53
C ARG A 263 -7.06 33.17 -15.80
N GLY A 264 -6.82 32.27 -14.84
CA GLY A 264 -5.65 32.23 -13.98
C GLY A 264 -4.62 31.14 -14.34
N LYS A 265 -3.72 30.82 -13.39
CA LYS A 265 -2.70 29.76 -13.51
C LYS A 265 -3.24 28.33 -13.27
N ALA A 266 -4.55 28.19 -13.06
CA ALA A 266 -5.19 26.89 -12.92
C ALA A 266 -5.32 26.24 -14.30
N THR A 267 -4.91 24.98 -14.41
CA THR A 267 -4.77 24.30 -15.70
C THR A 267 -6.11 23.72 -16.16
N SER A 268 -6.96 23.26 -15.23
CA SER A 268 -8.34 22.88 -15.54
C SER A 268 -9.23 22.83 -14.28
N VAL A 269 -10.52 23.08 -14.45
CA VAL A 269 -11.53 22.88 -13.39
C VAL A 269 -12.50 21.82 -13.86
N LYS A 270 -12.74 20.81 -13.01
CA LYS A 270 -13.67 19.72 -13.29
C LYS A 270 -14.72 19.63 -12.20
N PHE A 271 -15.98 19.68 -12.63
CA PHE A 271 -17.11 19.43 -11.77
C PHE A 271 -17.42 17.96 -11.77
N TYR A 272 -17.57 17.42 -10.58
CA TYR A 272 -18.08 16.08 -10.44
C TYR A 272 -19.38 16.17 -9.66
N TYR A 273 -20.47 16.03 -10.41
CA TYR A 273 -21.79 15.84 -9.85
C TYR A 273 -21.99 14.36 -9.63
N SER A 274 -22.23 13.96 -8.38
CA SER A 274 -23.04 12.78 -8.15
C SER A 274 -24.47 13.14 -8.57
N ARG A 275 -24.84 12.80 -9.81
CA ARG A 275 -26.22 12.56 -10.29
C ARG A 275 -27.11 13.69 -10.85
N ASP A 276 -26.73 14.96 -11.02
CA ASP A 276 -27.71 15.95 -11.56
C ASP A 276 -27.16 17.05 -12.49
N ASP A 277 -27.03 16.75 -13.79
CA ASP A 277 -26.88 17.76 -14.85
C ASP A 277 -28.11 18.69 -14.98
N ALA A 278 -29.28 18.21 -14.53
CA ALA A 278 -30.54 18.93 -14.55
C ALA A 278 -30.59 20.14 -13.59
N LEU A 279 -29.79 20.13 -12.52
CA LEU A 279 -29.70 21.26 -11.58
C LEU A 279 -28.90 22.42 -12.16
N LEU A 280 -27.85 22.14 -12.94
CA LEU A 280 -27.05 23.17 -13.62
C LEU A 280 -27.85 23.83 -14.74
N SER A 281 -28.59 23.06 -15.53
CA SER A 281 -29.51 23.60 -16.54
C SER A 281 -30.68 24.35 -15.89
N GLY A 282 -31.24 23.84 -14.80
CA GLY A 282 -32.27 24.50 -14.01
C GLY A 282 -31.81 25.86 -13.46
N TYR A 283 -30.63 25.92 -12.84
CA TYR A 283 -30.03 27.17 -12.36
C TYR A 283 -29.84 28.19 -13.48
N ARG A 284 -29.29 27.77 -14.63
CA ARG A 284 -29.15 28.63 -15.82
C ARG A 284 -30.49 29.12 -16.36
N ALA A 285 -31.54 28.33 -16.22
CA ALA A 285 -32.92 28.70 -16.55
C ALA A 285 -33.64 29.49 -15.44
N GLY A 286 -32.95 29.84 -14.34
CA GLY A 286 -33.53 30.56 -13.20
C GLY A 286 -34.45 29.72 -12.30
N THR A 287 -34.44 28.39 -12.46
CA THR A 287 -35.28 27.44 -11.73
C THR A 287 -34.42 26.54 -10.83
N CYS A 288 -34.34 26.85 -9.54
CA CYS A 288 -33.74 25.96 -8.55
C CYS A 288 -34.84 25.13 -7.87
N ARG A 289 -34.83 23.82 -8.07
CA ARG A 289 -35.72 22.90 -7.34
C ARG A 289 -35.31 22.83 -5.86
N PRO A 290 -36.27 22.65 -4.93
CA PRO A 290 -35.95 22.38 -3.54
C PRO A 290 -35.05 21.15 -3.38
N THR A 291 -34.03 21.23 -2.53
CA THR A 291 -33.21 20.09 -2.13
C THR A 291 -34.09 19.09 -1.37
N PRO A 292 -34.21 17.82 -1.83
CA PRO A 292 -34.96 16.80 -1.11
C PRO A 292 -34.45 16.64 0.32
N GLU A 293 -35.32 16.24 1.26
CA GLU A 293 -34.94 16.13 2.67
C GLU A 293 -33.82 15.09 2.89
N ASP A 294 -33.88 13.97 2.15
CA ASP A 294 -32.88 12.89 2.21
C ASP A 294 -31.60 13.21 1.40
N PHE A 295 -31.53 14.37 0.74
CA PHE A 295 -30.42 14.71 -0.11
C PHE A 295 -29.33 15.43 0.68
N ALA A 296 -28.20 14.76 0.85
CA ALA A 296 -27.00 15.36 1.39
C ALA A 296 -25.73 14.89 0.68
N SER A 297 -25.81 14.80 -0.65
CA SER A 297 -24.65 14.53 -1.46
C SER A 297 -23.79 15.79 -1.56
N PRO A 298 -22.51 15.74 -1.12
CA PRO A 298 -21.60 16.85 -1.31
C PRO A 298 -21.38 17.09 -2.81
N ARG A 299 -21.50 18.33 -3.26
CA ARG A 299 -21.09 18.73 -4.61
C ARG A 299 -19.59 18.94 -4.62
N ILE A 300 -18.89 18.26 -5.53
CA ILE A 300 -17.43 18.29 -5.56
C ILE A 300 -16.96 19.13 -6.75
N LEU A 301 -16.22 20.17 -6.42
CA LEU A 301 -15.47 20.98 -7.35
C LEU A 301 -14.00 20.58 -7.27
N ARG A 302 -13.47 19.98 -8.33
CA ARG A 302 -12.04 19.70 -8.45
C ARG A 302 -11.35 20.81 -9.22
N ILE A 303 -10.31 21.38 -8.60
CA ILE A 303 -9.42 22.32 -9.27
C ILE A 303 -8.08 21.65 -9.50
N GLU A 304 -7.75 21.48 -10.78
CA GLU A 304 -6.45 21.05 -11.23
C GLU A 304 -5.58 22.28 -11.47
N SER A 305 -4.60 22.50 -10.59
CA SER A 305 -3.56 23.48 -10.80
C SER A 305 -2.31 22.84 -11.39
N SER A 306 -1.40 23.68 -11.86
CA SER A 306 -0.05 23.28 -12.27
C SER A 306 0.82 22.82 -11.09
N ARG A 307 0.36 23.01 -9.84
CA ARG A 307 1.05 22.53 -8.64
C ARG A 307 0.86 21.02 -8.46
N PRO A 308 1.80 20.34 -7.78
CA PRO A 308 1.75 18.89 -7.63
C PRO A 308 0.52 18.38 -6.84
N THR A 309 -0.06 19.21 -5.98
CA THR A 309 -1.23 18.86 -5.16
C THR A 309 -2.52 19.41 -5.76
N GLN A 310 -3.37 18.53 -6.26
CA GLN A 310 -4.72 18.89 -6.68
C GLN A 310 -5.55 19.34 -5.47
N ARG A 311 -6.45 20.30 -5.68
CA ARG A 311 -7.35 20.81 -4.63
C ARG A 311 -8.79 20.41 -4.93
N LEU A 312 -9.51 20.03 -3.88
CA LEU A 312 -10.90 19.64 -3.96
C LEU A 312 -11.70 20.54 -3.04
N ILE A 313 -12.73 21.20 -3.55
CA ILE A 313 -13.74 21.84 -2.72
C ILE A 313 -14.95 20.91 -2.66
N TYR A 314 -15.33 20.55 -1.44
CA TYR A 314 -16.57 19.86 -1.15
C TYR A 314 -17.58 20.90 -0.67
N MET A 315 -18.67 21.10 -1.41
CA MET A 315 -19.76 21.98 -1.02
C MET A 315 -20.99 21.14 -0.68
N SER A 316 -21.30 21.01 0.60
CA SER A 316 -22.43 20.20 1.06
C SER A 316 -23.72 21.03 1.07
N ASP A 317 -24.67 20.66 0.22
CA ASP A 317 -26.02 21.23 0.17
C ASP A 317 -26.96 20.39 1.06
N VAL A 318 -27.13 20.79 2.32
CA VAL A 318 -28.06 20.12 3.24
C VAL A 318 -29.44 20.77 3.13
N SER A 319 -30.50 19.96 3.13
CA SER A 319 -31.87 20.49 3.11
C SER A 319 -32.11 21.47 4.25
N GLY A 320 -32.79 22.59 3.96
CA GLY A 320 -33.13 23.56 5.00
C GLY A 320 -34.15 23.04 6.00
N ASN A 321 -34.97 22.05 5.62
CA ASN A 321 -35.96 21.44 6.50
C ASN A 321 -35.29 20.64 7.62
N TYR A 322 -34.06 20.18 7.39
CA TYR A 322 -33.27 19.46 8.39
C TYR A 322 -33.03 20.28 9.65
N PHE A 323 -33.00 21.61 9.58
CA PHE A 323 -32.73 22.45 10.75
C PHE A 323 -33.99 22.94 11.47
N LEU A 324 -35.17 22.63 10.94
CA LEU A 324 -36.42 23.05 11.56
C LEU A 324 -36.86 22.01 12.60
N PRO A 325 -37.60 22.41 13.66
CA PRO A 325 -38.05 21.51 14.73
C PRO A 325 -38.93 20.34 14.24
N THR A 326 -39.57 20.51 13.08
CA THR A 326 -40.40 19.49 12.41
C THR A 326 -39.61 18.54 11.52
N GLY A 327 -38.30 18.77 11.35
CA GLY A 327 -37.44 17.91 10.53
C GLY A 327 -37.34 16.51 11.14
N SER A 328 -37.33 15.48 10.29
CA SER A 328 -37.11 14.11 10.75
C SER A 328 -35.73 13.97 11.42
N GLU A 329 -35.62 13.04 12.38
CA GLU A 329 -34.36 12.57 13.00
C GLU A 329 -33.50 11.78 11.98
N MET A 330 -33.35 12.33 10.79
CA MET A 330 -32.69 11.69 9.68
C MET A 330 -31.19 11.51 9.92
N ASP A 331 -30.68 10.44 9.31
CA ASP A 331 -29.32 9.93 9.42
C ASP A 331 -28.24 11.01 9.48
N LEU A 332 -27.25 10.73 10.34
CA LEU A 332 -26.09 11.58 10.59
C LEU A 332 -25.53 12.13 9.28
N GLN A 333 -25.41 13.45 9.18
CA GLN A 333 -24.68 14.12 8.10
C GLN A 333 -23.20 14.23 8.47
N PRO A 334 -22.34 13.29 8.03
CA PRO A 334 -20.97 13.19 8.53
C PRO A 334 -20.12 14.42 8.20
N GLN A 335 -20.53 15.23 7.22
CA GLN A 335 -19.79 16.40 6.75
C GLN A 335 -19.65 17.48 7.82
N TYR A 336 -20.55 17.55 8.80
CA TYR A 336 -20.45 18.48 9.94
C TYR A 336 -19.37 18.12 10.95
N ALA A 337 -18.90 16.87 10.98
CA ALA A 337 -17.84 16.45 11.90
C ALA A 337 -16.44 16.85 11.41
N TYR A 338 -16.33 17.30 10.16
CA TYR A 338 -15.03 17.54 9.54
C TYR A 338 -15.01 18.74 8.60
N ASN A 339 -15.97 19.65 8.67
CA ASN A 339 -15.98 20.85 7.84
C ASN A 339 -14.78 21.79 8.14
N ASP A 340 -14.36 22.55 7.14
CA ASP A 340 -13.30 23.56 7.24
C ASP A 340 -13.87 24.99 7.30
N ALA A 341 -15.10 25.19 6.81
CA ALA A 341 -15.79 26.48 6.78
C ALA A 341 -17.33 26.28 6.72
N ILE A 342 -18.08 27.29 7.16
CA ILE A 342 -19.56 27.29 7.15
C ILE A 342 -20.06 28.52 6.40
N VAL A 343 -21.08 28.33 5.56
CA VAL A 343 -21.86 29.43 4.97
C VAL A 343 -23.29 29.31 5.47
N PHE A 344 -23.74 30.29 6.26
CA PHE A 344 -25.12 30.41 6.67
C PHE A 344 -25.85 31.40 5.77
N THR A 345 -26.86 30.93 5.05
CA THR A 345 -27.60 31.76 4.09
C THR A 345 -28.89 32.28 4.69
N LEU A 346 -29.19 33.55 4.44
CA LEU A 346 -30.39 34.25 4.89
C LEU A 346 -31.11 34.84 3.67
N ASP A 347 -32.42 34.68 3.59
CA ASP A 347 -33.26 35.38 2.59
C ASP A 347 -34.23 36.32 3.33
N PRO A 348 -33.91 37.62 3.41
CA PRO A 348 -34.74 38.60 4.11
C PRO A 348 -36.05 38.93 3.39
N THR A 349 -36.25 38.46 2.14
CA THR A 349 -37.49 38.72 1.37
C THR A 349 -38.63 37.77 1.69
N ARG A 350 -38.39 36.76 2.54
CA ARG A 350 -39.39 35.74 2.88
C ARG A 350 -40.39 36.22 3.93
N PRO A 351 -41.63 35.68 3.93
CA PRO A 351 -42.58 35.90 5.02
C PRO A 351 -42.10 35.20 6.31
N SER A 352 -42.25 35.87 7.46
CA SER A 352 -41.69 35.45 8.76
C SER A 352 -40.21 35.03 8.72
N PRO A 353 -39.34 35.89 8.17
CA PRO A 353 -37.97 35.51 7.85
C PRO A 353 -37.10 35.42 9.12
N GLU A 354 -37.44 36.16 10.18
CA GLU A 354 -36.72 36.12 11.46
C GLU A 354 -36.91 34.78 12.18
N GLY A 355 -38.16 34.37 12.46
CA GLY A 355 -38.44 33.13 13.19
C GLY A 355 -37.86 31.92 12.46
N THR A 356 -38.09 31.82 11.15
CA THR A 356 -37.60 30.69 10.35
C THR A 356 -36.07 30.66 10.26
N ALA A 357 -35.41 31.82 10.14
CA ALA A 357 -33.95 31.86 10.07
C ALA A 357 -33.28 31.63 11.42
N TYR A 358 -33.86 32.18 12.50
CA TYR A 358 -33.38 31.95 13.86
C TYR A 358 -33.56 30.49 14.27
N ASP A 359 -34.73 29.89 14.01
CA ASP A 359 -34.99 28.48 14.30
C ASP A 359 -34.04 27.56 13.52
N ALA A 360 -33.83 27.86 12.23
CA ALA A 360 -32.86 27.12 11.42
C ALA A 360 -31.41 27.30 11.92
N TYR A 361 -31.07 28.46 12.47
CA TYR A 361 -29.75 28.69 13.08
C TYR A 361 -29.58 27.89 14.38
N VAL A 362 -30.57 27.93 15.27
CA VAL A 362 -30.56 27.20 16.54
C VAL A 362 -30.48 25.70 16.27
N GLY A 363 -31.32 25.17 15.37
CA GLY A 363 -31.28 23.76 14.99
C GLY A 363 -29.97 23.36 14.32
N PHE A 364 -29.37 24.23 13.50
CA PHE A 364 -28.03 24.02 12.98
C PHE A 364 -26.98 23.95 14.11
N LEU A 365 -27.01 24.91 15.04
CA LEU A 365 -26.02 25.02 16.11
C LEU A 365 -26.06 23.83 17.06
N GLU A 366 -27.26 23.38 17.45
CA GLU A 366 -27.47 22.21 18.31
C GLU A 366 -26.89 20.96 17.66
N LYS A 367 -27.26 20.70 16.40
CA LYS A 367 -26.73 19.56 15.65
C LYS A 367 -25.22 19.65 15.47
N TYR A 368 -24.71 20.82 15.11
CA TYR A 368 -23.28 21.04 14.92
C TYR A 368 -22.47 20.76 16.20
N ARG A 369 -22.95 21.24 17.36
CA ARG A 369 -22.32 20.97 18.65
C ARG A 369 -22.41 19.50 19.05
N GLN A 370 -23.54 18.85 18.76
CA GLN A 370 -23.72 17.42 18.99
C GLN A 370 -22.72 16.59 18.17
N PHE A 371 -22.56 16.88 16.87
CA PHE A 371 -21.59 16.19 16.00
C PHE A 371 -20.16 16.36 16.47
N ASN A 372 -19.79 17.57 16.87
CA ASN A 372 -18.43 17.91 17.26
C ASN A 372 -18.14 17.68 18.76
N LYS A 373 -19.11 17.15 19.52
CA LYS A 373 -19.04 16.96 20.98
C LYS A 373 -18.56 18.22 21.70
N MET A 374 -19.11 19.37 21.30
CA MET A 374 -18.71 20.68 21.80
C MET A 374 -19.62 21.15 22.93
N ASP A 375 -19.01 21.66 24.00
CA ASP A 375 -19.74 22.31 25.08
C ASP A 375 -20.40 23.60 24.61
N ALA A 376 -21.57 23.90 25.15
CA ALA A 376 -22.34 25.10 24.82
C ALA A 376 -21.61 26.42 25.20
N SER A 377 -20.67 26.37 26.14
CA SER A 377 -19.89 27.52 26.59
C SER A 377 -18.74 27.89 25.65
N ARG A 378 -18.34 26.98 24.75
CA ARG A 378 -17.17 27.18 23.89
C ARG A 378 -17.59 27.81 22.56
N LYS A 379 -16.91 28.90 22.20
CA LYS A 379 -17.04 29.50 20.86
C LYS A 379 -16.51 28.56 19.78
N ILE A 380 -17.19 28.54 18.65
CA ILE A 380 -16.81 27.82 17.46
C ILE A 380 -15.69 28.61 16.74
N ALA A 381 -14.58 27.92 16.48
CA ALA A 381 -13.39 28.48 15.83
C ALA A 381 -13.40 28.38 14.30
N ILE A 382 -14.36 27.63 13.73
CA ILE A 382 -14.53 27.50 12.29
C ILE A 382 -15.08 28.82 11.73
N PRO A 383 -14.53 29.34 10.62
CA PRO A 383 -15.03 30.58 10.03
C PRO A 383 -16.46 30.39 9.51
N LEU A 384 -17.31 31.37 9.83
CA LEU A 384 -18.70 31.45 9.44
C LEU A 384 -18.92 32.68 8.55
N ALA A 385 -19.39 32.46 7.33
CA ALA A 385 -19.90 33.52 6.48
C ALA A 385 -21.43 33.55 6.55
N VAL A 386 -22.00 34.67 7.00
CA VAL A 386 -23.44 34.92 6.97
C VAL A 386 -23.76 35.64 5.66
N VAL A 387 -24.43 34.96 4.75
CA VAL A 387 -24.69 35.46 3.39
C VAL A 387 -26.15 35.86 3.27
N ILE A 388 -26.40 37.16 3.16
CA ILE A 388 -27.70 37.74 2.90
C ILE A 388 -27.95 37.64 1.39
N THR A 389 -28.79 36.69 1.01
CA THR A 389 -29.19 36.46 -0.37
C THR A 389 -30.30 37.41 -0.78
N ARG A 390 -30.43 37.69 -2.09
CA ARG A 390 -31.48 38.56 -2.65
C ARG A 390 -31.52 39.96 -2.01
N ALA A 391 -30.37 40.44 -1.54
CA ALA A 391 -30.25 41.76 -0.93
C ALA A 391 -30.65 42.90 -1.88
N ASP A 392 -30.55 42.66 -3.20
CA ASP A 392 -31.01 43.58 -4.24
C ASP A 392 -32.54 43.82 -4.20
N LYS A 393 -33.30 42.80 -3.79
CA LYS A 393 -34.77 42.87 -3.65
C LYS A 393 -35.19 43.24 -2.24
N ALA A 394 -34.31 43.04 -1.27
CA ALA A 394 -34.55 43.36 0.12
C ALA A 394 -34.10 44.79 0.41
N GLY A 395 -34.95 45.76 0.06
CA GLY A 395 -34.72 47.20 0.17
C GLY A 395 -33.73 47.67 1.25
N PRO A 396 -33.94 47.36 2.55
CA PRO A 396 -33.06 47.85 3.63
C PRO A 396 -31.62 47.32 3.61
N PHE A 397 -31.31 46.29 2.80
CA PHE A 397 -30.00 45.66 2.70
C PHE A 397 -29.28 45.96 1.37
N SER A 398 -29.94 46.68 0.45
CA SER A 398 -29.35 47.05 -0.83
C SER A 398 -28.31 48.17 -0.64
N GLY A 399 -27.08 47.94 -1.11
CA GLY A 399 -26.00 48.94 -1.04
C GLY A 399 -25.40 49.17 0.35
N VAL A 400 -25.75 48.37 1.35
CA VAL A 400 -25.18 48.46 2.70
C VAL A 400 -23.77 47.86 2.72
N SER A 401 -22.84 48.53 3.41
CA SER A 401 -21.47 48.04 3.57
C SER A 401 -21.44 46.75 4.40
N GLU A 402 -20.49 45.84 4.14
CA GLU A 402 -20.39 44.57 4.87
C GLU A 402 -20.25 44.74 6.39
N ASP A 403 -19.59 45.82 6.83
CA ASP A 403 -19.34 46.10 8.24
C ASP A 403 -20.61 46.62 8.96
N ASP A 404 -21.54 47.24 8.23
CA ASP A 404 -22.80 47.76 8.77
C ASP A 404 -23.94 46.72 8.73
N LEU A 405 -23.77 45.61 8.00
CA LEU A 405 -24.78 44.56 7.85
C LEU A 405 -25.28 43.97 9.19
N PRO A 406 -24.45 43.69 10.21
CA PRO A 406 -24.94 43.15 11.49
C PRO A 406 -25.88 44.14 12.20
N GLY A 407 -25.52 45.42 12.20
CA GLY A 407 -26.36 46.50 12.74
C GLY A 407 -27.67 46.59 11.96
N LYS A 408 -27.60 46.55 10.63
CA LYS A 408 -28.80 46.64 9.79
C LYS A 408 -29.72 45.45 9.95
N LEU A 409 -29.17 44.24 10.06
CA LEU A 409 -29.93 43.03 10.37
C LEU A 409 -30.63 43.16 11.73
N SER A 410 -29.93 43.68 12.74
CA SER A 410 -30.49 43.90 14.08
C SER A 410 -31.66 44.89 14.07
N GLU A 411 -31.53 46.01 13.34
CA GLU A 411 -32.60 47.00 13.16
C GLU A 411 -33.85 46.43 12.47
N ASN A 412 -33.66 45.41 11.62
CA ASN A 412 -34.72 44.80 10.81
C ASN A 412 -35.21 43.46 11.38
N GLY A 413 -35.13 43.29 12.70
CA GLY A 413 -35.71 42.15 13.44
C GLY A 413 -34.74 41.00 13.69
N TYR A 414 -33.58 40.91 13.04
CA TYR A 414 -32.65 39.78 13.22
C TYR A 414 -31.74 39.91 14.44
N PHE A 415 -32.06 40.78 15.41
CA PHE A 415 -31.22 41.04 16.58
C PHE A 415 -30.85 39.76 17.34
N LYS A 416 -31.82 38.86 17.56
CA LYS A 416 -31.57 37.58 18.25
C LYS A 416 -30.60 36.68 17.50
N LEU A 417 -30.74 36.62 16.16
CA LEU A 417 -29.86 35.82 15.30
C LEU A 417 -28.43 36.38 15.30
N VAL A 418 -28.27 37.69 15.10
CA VAL A 418 -26.96 38.35 15.08
C VAL A 418 -26.24 38.16 16.41
N ASN A 419 -26.91 38.47 17.53
CA ASN A 419 -26.34 38.33 18.86
C ASN A 419 -25.96 36.87 19.18
N SER A 420 -26.74 35.90 18.73
CA SER A 420 -26.42 34.48 18.92
C SER A 420 -25.19 34.07 18.10
N ILE A 421 -25.11 34.49 16.83
CA ILE A 421 -23.95 34.23 15.98
C ILE A 421 -22.66 34.81 16.57
N GLU A 422 -22.66 36.07 17.01
CA GLU A 422 -21.49 36.72 17.59
C GLU A 422 -21.08 36.10 18.94
N LYS A 423 -22.06 35.59 19.69
CA LYS A 423 -21.82 34.83 20.92
C LYS A 423 -21.19 33.47 20.62
N ASP A 424 -21.72 32.73 19.66
CA ASP A 424 -21.38 31.33 19.42
C ASP A 424 -20.16 31.14 18.52
N PHE A 425 -19.85 32.09 17.63
CA PHE A 425 -18.72 32.04 16.71
C PHE A 425 -17.65 33.07 17.05
N SER A 426 -16.39 32.67 16.91
CA SER A 426 -15.25 33.58 17.07
C SER A 426 -14.84 34.27 15.77
N LEU A 427 -15.22 33.71 14.62
CA LEU A 427 -14.85 34.17 13.28
C LEU A 427 -16.08 34.25 12.38
N ALA A 428 -17.05 35.10 12.73
CA ALA A 428 -18.21 35.38 11.90
C ALA A 428 -18.00 36.65 11.06
N ARG A 429 -18.46 36.63 9.80
CA ARG A 429 -18.52 37.82 8.95
C ARG A 429 -19.78 37.80 8.08
N TYR A 430 -20.32 38.98 7.79
CA TYR A 430 -21.57 39.15 7.07
C TYR A 430 -21.30 39.66 5.65
N PHE A 431 -22.06 39.15 4.70
CA PHE A 431 -21.91 39.45 3.28
C PHE A 431 -23.27 39.67 2.64
N SER A 432 -23.34 40.61 1.71
CA SER A 432 -24.49 40.82 0.84
C SER A 432 -24.19 40.19 -0.52
N CYS A 433 -25.00 39.22 -0.92
CA CYS A 433 -24.80 38.49 -2.16
C CYS A 433 -26.08 38.46 -3.00
N ASP A 434 -26.01 39.09 -4.17
CA ASP A 434 -26.98 38.81 -5.22
C ASP A 434 -26.51 37.57 -5.96
N VAL A 435 -27.08 36.43 -5.58
CA VAL A 435 -26.71 35.14 -6.16
C VAL A 435 -27.14 35.02 -7.63
N SER A 436 -28.12 35.84 -8.07
CA SER A 436 -28.68 35.78 -9.44
C SER A 436 -27.82 36.51 -10.47
N LYS A 437 -27.07 37.52 -10.03
CA LYS A 437 -26.05 38.18 -10.84
C LYS A 437 -24.73 37.58 -10.39
N GLU A 438 -23.98 36.87 -11.23
CA GLU A 438 -22.66 36.28 -10.91
C GLU A 438 -21.61 37.35 -10.52
N THR A 439 -21.83 38.05 -9.41
CA THR A 439 -21.13 39.24 -8.93
C THR A 439 -19.92 38.84 -8.08
N GLY A 440 -19.01 39.78 -7.85
CA GLY A 440 -17.80 39.58 -7.02
C GLY A 440 -18.08 39.29 -5.53
N SER A 441 -19.34 39.30 -5.09
CA SER A 441 -19.73 39.03 -3.70
C SER A 441 -19.43 37.59 -3.28
N THR A 442 -19.63 36.60 -4.16
CA THR A 442 -19.32 35.20 -3.87
C THR A 442 -17.82 34.96 -3.70
N ASP A 443 -16.98 35.67 -4.46
CA ASP A 443 -15.52 35.60 -4.33
C ASP A 443 -15.06 36.14 -2.98
N ALA A 444 -15.65 37.26 -2.52
CA ALA A 444 -15.34 37.84 -1.22
C ALA A 444 -15.64 36.86 -0.08
N VAL A 445 -16.79 36.17 -0.16
CA VAL A 445 -17.16 35.12 0.81
C VAL A 445 -16.12 34.00 0.81
N LEU A 446 -15.83 33.41 -0.35
CA LEU A 446 -14.92 32.27 -0.41
C LEU A 446 -13.48 32.66 -0.04
N LYS A 447 -13.04 33.86 -0.43
CA LYS A 447 -11.73 34.40 -0.05
C LYS A 447 -11.60 34.52 1.46
N PHE A 448 -12.59 35.12 2.13
CA PHE A 448 -12.62 35.21 3.59
C PHE A 448 -12.54 33.82 4.24
N LEU A 449 -13.33 32.87 3.76
CA LEU A 449 -13.35 31.51 4.32
C LEU A 449 -12.03 30.78 4.09
N CYS A 450 -11.41 30.92 2.92
CA CYS A 450 -10.10 30.34 2.63
C CYS A 450 -9.02 30.90 3.56
N GLU A 451 -8.93 32.23 3.66
CA GLU A 451 -7.93 32.91 4.49
C GLU A 451 -8.06 32.51 5.97
N ARG A 452 -9.29 32.42 6.48
CA ARG A 452 -9.53 32.11 7.90
C ARG A 452 -9.49 30.63 8.24
N SER A 453 -9.72 29.73 7.28
CA SER A 453 -9.58 28.28 7.47
C SER A 453 -8.14 27.78 7.32
N GLY A 454 -7.19 28.67 6.99
CA GLY A 454 -5.80 28.30 6.72
C GLY A 454 -5.63 27.56 5.39
N PHE A 455 -6.62 27.67 4.50
CA PHE A 455 -6.56 27.11 3.15
C PHE A 455 -5.85 28.10 2.21
N ASP A 456 -4.75 27.67 1.60
CA ASP A 456 -4.04 28.47 0.58
C ASP A 456 -4.90 28.61 -0.69
N GLY A 457 -5.78 29.62 -0.67
CA GLY A 457 -6.75 29.92 -1.73
C GLY A 457 -6.17 30.68 -2.92
N LYS A 458 -4.85 30.89 -3.02
CA LYS A 458 -4.20 31.62 -4.13
C LYS A 458 -4.43 31.03 -5.52
N GLU A 459 -4.93 29.79 -5.59
CA GLU A 459 -5.29 29.12 -6.84
C GLU A 459 -6.77 29.32 -7.22
N PHE A 460 -7.59 29.84 -6.31
CA PHE A 460 -9.01 30.07 -6.49
C PHE A 460 -9.37 31.53 -6.77
N PHE A 461 -8.58 32.49 -6.24
CA PHE A 461 -8.87 33.94 -6.28
C PHE A 461 -7.70 34.76 -6.80
#